data_AF-A0A970AWI4-F1
#
_entry.id   AF-A0A970AWI4-F1
#
_cell.length_a   1.000
_cell.length_b   1.000
_cell.length_c   1.000
_cell.angle_alpha   90.00
_cell.angle_beta   90.00
_cell.angle_gamma   90.00
#
_symmetry.space_group_name_H-M   'P 1'
#
loop_
_entity.id
_entity.type
_entity.pdbx_description
1 polymer ?
#
loop_
_entity_poly.entity_id
_entity_poly.type
_entity_poly.pdbx_seq_one_letter_code
_entity_poly.pdbx_strand_id
1 'polypeptide(L)'
;MNYVIYDFETSGRSSTWDQVLEVGAVLVNDEFQILADPINLKCSLKPGLVPEPYALIVNKTTPQILRRTNLSHYGLIMQMQEIFNKWSPAIFLGYNNLGFDEEFLRKSLFKTLNEPYLTQYGGNKRGDI
;
A
#
# COMPACT_ATOMS: atom_id res chain seq x y z
N MET A 1 19.56 10.49 -3.67
CA MET A 1 18.16 10.50 -4.20
C MET A 1 17.31 9.62 -3.30
N ASN A 2 16.06 10.01 -3.00
CA ASN A 2 15.22 9.22 -2.09
C ASN A 2 14.38 8.18 -2.83
N TYR A 3 14.31 6.97 -2.28
CA TYR A 3 13.48 5.88 -2.77
C TYR A 3 12.47 5.47 -1.70
N VAL A 4 11.23 5.29 -2.12
CA VAL A 4 10.19 4.66 -1.29
C VAL A 4 9.97 3.27 -1.85
N ILE A 5 10.40 2.25 -1.12
CA ILE A 5 10.16 0.84 -1.49
C ILE A 5 8.93 0.38 -0.72
N TYR A 6 7.90 -0.12 -1.41
CA TYR A 6 6.65 -0.53 -0.78
C TYR A 6 6.03 -1.76 -1.44
N ASP A 7 5.18 -2.44 -0.67
CA ASP A 7 4.49 -3.68 -1.05
C ASP A 7 3.13 -3.77 -0.35
N PHE A 8 2.13 -4.36 -1.03
CA PHE A 8 0.80 -4.59 -0.47
C PHE A 8 0.46 -6.08 -0.31
N GLU A 9 -0.09 -6.38 0.85
CA GLU A 9 -0.86 -7.61 1.04
C GLU A 9 -2.34 -7.31 0.78
N THR A 10 -2.98 -8.09 -0.09
CA THR A 10 -4.34 -7.80 -0.57
C THR A 10 -5.30 -8.94 -0.28
N SER A 11 -6.61 -8.65 -0.32
CA SER A 11 -7.66 -9.65 -0.08
C SER A 11 -7.87 -10.61 -1.25
N GLY A 12 -7.21 -10.38 -2.38
CA GLY A 12 -7.40 -11.08 -3.65
C GLY A 12 -6.64 -10.36 -4.76
N ARG A 13 -6.76 -10.82 -6.01
CA ARG A 13 -5.90 -10.33 -7.12
C ARG A 13 -6.48 -9.16 -7.91
N SER A 14 -7.76 -8.86 -7.75
CA SER A 14 -8.44 -7.82 -8.53
C SER A 14 -8.32 -6.46 -7.85
N SER A 15 -7.45 -5.58 -8.32
CA SER A 15 -7.38 -4.19 -7.84
C SER A 15 -8.71 -3.43 -7.93
N THR A 16 -9.64 -3.89 -8.80
CA THR A 16 -10.99 -3.32 -8.91
C THR A 16 -11.90 -3.73 -7.75
N TRP A 17 -11.89 -5.00 -7.34
CA TRP A 17 -12.87 -5.55 -6.39
C TRP A 17 -12.29 -5.83 -5.01
N ASP A 18 -11.02 -6.21 -4.96
CA ASP A 18 -10.30 -6.53 -3.74
C ASP A 18 -9.78 -5.28 -3.03
N GLN A 19 -9.26 -5.53 -1.83
CA GLN A 19 -8.89 -4.54 -0.84
C GLN A 19 -7.42 -4.70 -0.45
N VAL A 20 -6.72 -3.59 -0.25
CA VAL A 20 -5.44 -3.58 0.47
C VAL A 20 -5.68 -3.94 1.93
N LEU A 21 -5.02 -4.98 2.43
CA LEU A 21 -5.08 -5.41 3.82
C LEU A 21 -3.93 -4.83 4.63
N GLU A 22 -2.73 -4.84 4.04
CA GLU A 22 -1.49 -4.37 4.68
C GLU A 22 -0.64 -3.58 3.70
N VAL A 23 0.14 -2.64 4.23
CA VAL A 23 1.21 -1.95 3.50
C VAL A 23 2.48 -2.03 4.31
N GLY A 24 3.53 -2.55 3.68
CA GLY A 24 4.91 -2.40 4.14
C GLY A 24 5.60 -1.33 3.31
N ALA A 25 6.30 -0.39 3.92
CA ALA A 25 7.12 0.56 3.16
C ALA A 25 8.34 1.08 3.94
N VAL A 26 9.39 1.44 3.21
CA VAL A 26 10.62 2.01 3.75
C VAL A 26 11.13 3.15 2.87
N LEU A 27 11.64 4.20 3.52
CA LEU A 27 12.34 5.30 2.87
C LEU A 27 13.85 5.07 2.96
N VAL A 28 14.53 5.11 1.82
CA VAL A 28 15.98 4.94 1.74
C VAL A 28 16.65 6.00 0.84
N ASN A 29 17.95 6.23 1.03
CA ASN A 29 18.77 7.01 0.10
C ASN A 29 19.34 6.12 -1.03
N ASP A 30 20.23 6.70 -1.85
CA ASP A 30 20.94 6.08 -2.96
C ASP A 30 21.94 4.99 -2.56
N GLU A 31 22.40 5.01 -1.32
CA GLU A 31 23.19 3.94 -0.72
C GLU A 31 22.32 2.87 -0.03
N PHE A 32 20.99 2.92 -0.21
CA PHE A 32 19.99 2.04 0.43
C PHE A 32 20.02 2.06 1.96
N GLN A 33 20.48 3.16 2.56
CA GLN A 33 20.41 3.39 4.00
C GLN A 33 19.01 3.90 4.37
N ILE A 34 18.44 3.33 5.42
CA ILE A 34 17.10 3.67 5.93
C ILE A 34 17.13 5.08 6.53
N LEU A 35 16.21 5.95 6.07
CA LEU A 35 16.13 7.36 6.48
C LEU A 35 15.01 7.64 7.50
N ALA A 36 14.07 6.71 7.66
CA ALA A 36 12.94 6.83 8.58
C ALA A 36 12.49 5.44 9.04
N ASP A 37 11.79 5.37 10.16
CA ASP A 37 11.21 4.11 10.66
C ASP A 37 10.33 3.48 9.57
N PRO A 38 10.59 2.22 9.18
CA PRO A 38 9.74 1.51 8.24
C PRO A 38 8.31 1.39 8.77
N ILE A 39 7.35 1.44 7.86
CA ILE A 39 5.94 1.34 8.22
C ILE A 39 5.43 -0.06 7.89
N ASN A 40 4.57 -0.58 8.78
CA ASN A 40 3.78 -1.77 8.56
C ASN A 40 2.38 -1.50 9.10
N LEU A 41 1.47 -1.13 8.21
CA LEU A 41 0.09 -0.79 8.55
C LEU A 41 -0.82 -1.95 8.13
N LYS A 42 -1.79 -2.27 8.99
CA LYS A 42 -2.78 -3.34 8.74
C LYS A 42 -4.18 -2.84 9.05
N CYS A 43 -5.14 -3.18 8.19
CA CYS A 43 -6.53 -2.78 8.36
C CYS A 43 -7.52 -3.93 8.37
N SER A 44 -8.72 -3.58 8.81
CA SER A 44 -9.86 -4.47 8.86
C SER A 44 -10.51 -4.61 7.48
N LEU A 45 -11.13 -5.77 7.26
CA LEU A 45 -11.95 -6.00 6.07
C LEU A 45 -13.12 -5.02 6.04
N LYS A 46 -13.40 -4.46 4.87
CA LYS A 46 -14.63 -3.69 4.65
C LYS A 46 -15.86 -4.58 4.92
N PRO A 47 -16.92 -4.04 5.54
CA PRO A 47 -18.17 -4.77 5.69
C PRO A 47 -18.67 -5.30 4.33
N GLY A 48 -19.02 -6.58 4.28
CA GLY A 48 -19.52 -7.24 3.07
C GLY A 48 -18.45 -7.77 2.11
N LEU A 49 -17.16 -7.49 2.34
CA LEU A 49 -16.08 -8.07 1.53
C LEU A 49 -15.75 -9.49 2.00
N VAL A 50 -15.72 -10.42 1.05
CA VAL A 50 -15.26 -11.80 1.27
C VAL A 50 -13.89 -11.95 0.60
N PRO A 51 -12.80 -12.12 1.37
CA PRO A 51 -11.47 -12.26 0.79
C PRO A 51 -11.31 -13.61 0.08
N GLU A 52 -10.46 -13.66 -0.94
CA GLU A 52 -10.02 -14.90 -1.55
C GLU A 52 -9.31 -15.78 -0.49
N PRO A 53 -9.76 -17.03 -0.26
CA PRO A 53 -9.16 -17.89 0.76
C PRO A 53 -7.65 -18.11 0.56
N TYR A 54 -7.21 -18.20 -0.69
CA TYR A 54 -5.80 -18.40 -1.02
C TYR A 54 -4.95 -17.17 -0.71
N ALA A 55 -5.48 -15.96 -0.90
CA ALA A 55 -4.77 -14.72 -0.52
C ALA A 55 -4.50 -14.69 0.99
N LEU A 56 -5.49 -15.08 1.81
CA LEU A 56 -5.29 -15.16 3.27
C LEU A 56 -4.19 -16.14 3.68
N ILE A 57 -4.11 -17.29 2.99
CA ILE A 57 -3.08 -18.31 3.23
C ILE A 57 -1.69 -17.78 2.86
N VAL A 58 -1.55 -17.16 1.68
CA VAL A 58 -0.29 -16.58 1.20
C VAL A 58 0.20 -15.50 2.16
N ASN A 59 -0.68 -14.58 2.54
CA ASN A 59 -0.35 -13.44 3.40
C ASN A 59 -0.27 -13.85 4.89
N LYS A 60 -0.46 -15.14 5.20
CA LYS A 60 -0.46 -15.71 6.56
C LYS A 60 -1.36 -14.94 7.54
N THR A 61 -2.52 -14.51 7.05
CA THR A 61 -3.50 -13.73 7.81
C THR A 61 -4.83 -14.48 7.91
N THR A 62 -5.74 -14.01 8.76
CA THR A 62 -7.07 -14.62 8.93
C THR A 62 -8.13 -13.54 9.15
N PRO A 63 -9.41 -13.82 8.87
CA PRO A 63 -10.49 -12.88 9.19
C PRO A 63 -10.50 -12.48 10.67
N GLN A 64 -10.11 -13.39 11.58
CA GLN A 64 -10.00 -13.11 13.01
C GLN A 64 -8.87 -12.11 13.32
N ILE A 65 -7.71 -12.24 12.66
CA ILE A 65 -6.61 -11.27 12.78
C ILE A 65 -7.06 -9.91 12.23
N LEU A 66 -7.64 -9.88 11.03
CA LEU A 66 -8.08 -8.64 10.38
C LEU A 66 -9.19 -7.92 11.16
N ARG A 67 -10.02 -8.63 11.93
CA ARG A 67 -11.02 -8.01 12.82
C ARG A 67 -10.43 -7.32 14.04
N ARG A 68 -9.18 -7.63 14.41
CA ARG A 68 -8.51 -7.10 15.61
C ARG A 68 -7.61 -5.90 15.31
N THR A 69 -7.57 -5.45 14.07
CA THR A 69 -6.75 -4.31 13.64
C THR A 69 -7.42 -2.99 14.05
N ASN A 70 -6.63 -1.98 14.36
CA ASN A 70 -7.16 -0.68 14.79
C ASN A 70 -7.55 0.24 13.61
N LEU A 71 -7.21 -0.12 12.38
CA LEU A 71 -7.50 0.70 11.21
C LEU A 71 -8.67 0.13 10.40
N SER A 72 -9.54 1.02 9.93
CA SER A 72 -10.38 0.75 8.77
C SER A 72 -9.54 0.82 7.49
N HIS A 73 -10.04 0.27 6.38
CA HIS A 73 -9.37 0.48 5.09
C HIS A 73 -9.15 1.95 4.77
N TYR A 74 -10.14 2.81 5.05
CA TYR A 74 -10.00 4.26 4.86
C TYR A 74 -8.86 4.81 5.73
N GLY A 75 -8.80 4.43 7.00
CA GLY A 75 -7.73 4.85 7.91
C GLY A 75 -6.34 4.45 7.42
N LEU A 76 -6.18 3.22 6.91
CA LEU A 76 -4.92 2.76 6.35
C LEU A 76 -4.50 3.58 5.12
N ILE A 77 -5.42 3.83 4.18
CA ILE A 77 -5.11 4.61 2.98
C ILE A 77 -4.74 6.06 3.33
N MET A 78 -5.46 6.69 4.26
CA MET A 78 -5.15 8.06 4.70
C MET A 78 -3.78 8.15 5.37
N GLN A 79 -3.48 7.22 6.27
CA GLN A 79 -2.19 7.22 6.98
C GLN A 79 -1.01 6.92 6.04
N MET A 80 -1.17 5.95 5.13
CA MET A 80 -0.18 5.66 4.09
C MET A 80 0.06 6.87 3.17
N GLN A 81 -1.01 7.51 2.69
CA GLN A 81 -0.91 8.70 1.84
C GLN A 81 -0.16 9.83 2.54
N GLU A 82 -0.46 10.10 3.82
CA GLU A 82 0.22 11.13 4.60
C GLU A 82 1.73 10.87 4.69
N ILE A 83 2.11 9.61 4.95
CA ILE A 83 3.51 9.19 5.03
C ILE A 83 4.20 9.32 3.66
N PHE A 84 3.57 8.84 2.60
CA PHE A 84 4.14 8.92 1.24
C PHE A 84 4.29 10.37 0.78
N ASN A 85 3.36 11.25 1.11
CA ASN A 85 3.49 12.68 0.86
C ASN A 85 4.65 13.31 1.65
N LYS A 86 4.83 12.92 2.92
CA LYS A 86 5.96 13.38 3.74
C LYS A 86 7.32 12.90 3.20
N TRP A 87 7.35 11.71 2.60
CA TRP A 87 8.55 11.14 1.98
C TRP A 87 8.82 11.66 0.56
N SER A 88 7.84 12.32 -0.05
CA SER A 88 7.95 12.91 -1.39
C SER A 88 8.73 14.25 -1.36
N PRO A 89 9.46 14.62 -2.44
CA PRO A 89 9.59 13.88 -3.69
C PRO A 89 10.52 12.66 -3.59
N ALA A 90 10.11 11.53 -4.16
CA ALA A 90 10.87 10.28 -4.16
C ALA A 90 10.63 9.43 -5.42
N ILE A 91 11.44 8.39 -5.60
CA ILE A 91 11.23 7.33 -6.58
C ILE A 91 10.54 6.15 -5.87
N PHE A 92 9.30 5.86 -6.24
CA PHE A 92 8.52 4.74 -5.71
C PHE A 92 8.88 3.46 -6.45
N LEU A 93 9.32 2.43 -5.71
CA LEU A 93 9.80 1.15 -6.24
C LEU A 93 9.10 -0.01 -5.53
N GLY A 94 9.07 -1.16 -6.19
CA GLY A 94 8.66 -2.45 -5.65
C GLY A 94 9.09 -3.57 -6.59
N TYR A 95 8.43 -4.73 -6.50
CA TYR A 95 8.63 -5.85 -7.42
C TYR A 95 7.27 -6.23 -8.02
N ASN A 96 7.14 -6.15 -9.34
CA ASN A 96 5.87 -6.23 -10.06
C ASN A 96 4.83 -5.18 -9.60
N ASN A 97 5.29 -4.07 -9.01
CA ASN A 97 4.42 -3.06 -8.42
C ASN A 97 3.66 -2.25 -9.49
N LEU A 98 4.26 -1.99 -10.67
CA LEU A 98 3.56 -1.27 -11.73
C LEU A 98 2.37 -2.07 -12.28
N GLY A 99 2.47 -3.40 -12.26
CA GLY A 99 1.42 -4.32 -12.72
C GLY A 99 0.38 -4.67 -11.65
N PHE A 100 0.68 -4.42 -10.37
CA PHE A 100 -0.16 -4.85 -9.25
C PHE A 100 -0.41 -3.74 -8.22
N ASP A 101 0.58 -3.42 -7.39
CA ASP A 101 0.43 -2.51 -6.24
C ASP A 101 0.01 -1.11 -6.64
N GLU A 102 0.55 -0.57 -7.73
CA GLU A 102 0.16 0.74 -8.26
C GLU A 102 -1.32 0.79 -8.65
N GLU A 103 -1.87 -0.29 -9.19
CA GLU A 103 -3.29 -0.36 -9.52
C GLU A 103 -4.16 -0.43 -8.27
N PHE A 104 -3.71 -1.14 -7.23
CA PHE A 104 -4.35 -1.11 -5.92
C PHE A 104 -4.27 0.28 -5.27
N LEU A 105 -3.12 0.95 -5.34
CA LEU A 105 -2.90 2.30 -4.81
C LEU A 105 -3.84 3.30 -5.48
N ARG A 106 -3.82 3.37 -6.82
CA ARG A 106 -4.66 4.26 -7.62
C ARG A 106 -6.14 4.10 -7.29
N LYS A 107 -6.62 2.86 -7.33
CA LYS A 107 -8.05 2.57 -7.10
C LYS A 107 -8.42 2.79 -5.64
N SER A 108 -7.52 2.54 -4.70
CA SER A 108 -7.79 2.79 -3.28
C SER A 108 -7.85 4.29 -2.96
N LEU A 109 -6.95 5.09 -3.52
CA LEU A 109 -6.99 6.55 -3.44
C LEU A 109 -8.27 7.09 -4.08
N PHE A 110 -8.61 6.63 -5.30
CA PHE A 110 -9.85 7.00 -5.97
C PHE A 110 -11.10 6.67 -5.15
N LYS A 111 -11.22 5.43 -4.65
CA LYS A 111 -12.34 4.97 -3.80
C LYS A 111 -12.44 5.72 -2.47
N THR A 112 -11.37 6.39 -2.04
CA THR A 112 -11.32 7.18 -0.80
C THR A 112 -11.32 8.69 -1.05
N LEU A 113 -11.59 9.12 -2.30
CA LEU A 113 -11.67 10.52 -2.72
C LEU A 113 -10.36 11.30 -2.61
N ASN A 114 -9.24 10.62 -2.85
CA ASN A 114 -7.89 11.18 -2.88
C ASN A 114 -7.30 11.17 -4.30
N GLU A 115 -6.22 11.94 -4.52
CA GLU A 115 -5.53 12.03 -5.82
C GLU A 115 -4.97 10.65 -6.24
N PRO A 116 -5.50 10.00 -7.30
CA PRO A 116 -5.14 8.62 -7.62
C PRO A 116 -3.69 8.41 -8.05
N TYR A 117 -3.01 9.46 -8.50
CA TYR A 117 -1.69 9.36 -9.15
C TYR A 117 -0.55 9.91 -8.30
N LEU A 118 -0.62 9.70 -6.98
CA LEU A 118 0.34 10.18 -5.98
C LEU A 118 1.82 9.96 -6.36
N THR A 119 2.16 8.79 -6.92
CA THR A 119 3.53 8.40 -7.27
C THR A 119 4.04 8.97 -8.60
N GLN A 120 3.21 9.72 -9.33
CA GLN A 120 3.50 10.21 -10.70
C GLN A 120 3.55 11.74 -10.84
N TYR A 121 3.06 12.48 -9.83
CA TYR A 121 3.02 13.94 -9.85
C TYR A 121 3.88 14.54 -8.73
N GLY A 122 4.01 15.87 -8.70
CA GLY A 122 4.72 16.57 -7.62
C GLY A 122 6.23 16.33 -7.58
N GLY A 123 6.82 15.90 -8.69
CA GLY A 123 8.25 15.54 -8.77
C GLY A 123 8.55 14.09 -8.39
N ASN A 124 7.54 13.32 -7.98
CA ASN A 124 7.66 11.88 -7.79
C ASN A 124 7.90 11.15 -9.10
N LYS A 125 8.61 10.04 -9.00
CA LYS A 125 8.81 9.09 -10.10
C LYS A 125 8.51 7.68 -9.59
N ARG A 126 8.45 6.73 -10.51
CA ARG A 126 8.20 5.33 -10.19
C ARG A 126 9.03 4.41 -11.06
N GLY A 127 9.32 3.23 -10.53
CA GLY A 127 10.01 2.15 -11.21
C GLY A 127 9.55 0.80 -10.66
N ASP A 128 10.00 -0.25 -11.33
CA ASP A 128 9.72 -1.64 -11.03
C ASP A 128 11.03 -2.42 -11.26
N ILE A 129 11.27 -3.45 -10.46
CA ILE A 129 12.46 -4.30 -10.49
C ILE A 129 12.04 -5.71 -10.89
#